data_AF-A0A354GKP2-F1
#
_entry.id   AF-A0A354GKP2-F1
#
_cell.length_a   1.000
_cell.length_b   1.000
_cell.length_c   1.000
_cell.angle_alpha   90.00
_cell.angle_beta   90.00
_cell.angle_gamma   90.00
#
_symmetry.space_group_name_H-M   'P 1'
#
loop_
_entity.id
_entity.type
_entity.pdbx_description
1 polymer ?
#
loop_
_entity_poly.entity_id
_entity_poly.type
_entity_poly.pdbx_seq_one_letter_code
_entity_poly.pdbx_strand_id
1 'polypeptide(L)'
;MRRTLAIGWVGALLFADGCATGPLQENPLVIRPAAKADVADNPVYVPLGPTSYAAVFEKVLDVVGDYNFEIAYSNRYDGRIETFPKIAPGLGQPWKGGSPDFHQRLVASFQTIRHRAIVLISPANDGGYFIDVKVFKELLDTPRPQRATAGAASFRSEPTIERQFEVVEVGQFENGWVPIGRDALLEQSILDRLARFDPACDKPMH
;
A
#
# COMPACT_ATOMS: atom_id res chain seq x y z
N MET A 1 -4.92 63.93 7.84
CA MET A 1 -4.95 62.65 8.57
C MET A 1 -5.51 61.51 7.68
N ARG A 2 -4.82 61.09 6.61
CA ARG A 2 -5.25 59.98 5.71
C ARG A 2 -4.05 59.18 5.14
N ARG A 3 -2.95 59.06 5.91
CA ARG A 3 -1.73 58.39 5.43
C ARG A 3 -1.16 57.30 6.36
N THR A 4 -1.71 57.13 7.56
CA THR A 4 -1.21 56.14 8.53
C THR A 4 -1.99 54.82 8.55
N LEU A 5 -3.16 54.73 7.90
CA LEU A 5 -3.97 53.50 7.85
C LEU A 5 -3.55 52.51 6.76
N ALA A 6 -2.76 52.95 5.77
CA ALA A 6 -2.33 52.08 4.66
C ALA A 6 -1.14 51.17 5.02
N ILE A 7 -0.41 51.48 6.09
CA ILE A 7 0.81 50.73 6.47
C ILE A 7 0.47 49.49 7.31
N GLY A 8 -0.67 49.48 8.00
CA GLY A 8 -1.11 48.31 8.78
C GLY A 8 -1.56 47.11 7.94
N TRP A 9 -1.98 47.34 6.69
CA TRP A 9 -2.48 46.27 5.82
C TRP A 9 -1.39 45.60 4.97
N VAL A 10 -0.25 46.25 4.77
CA VAL A 10 0.88 45.65 4.02
C VAL A 10 1.70 44.71 4.92
N GLY A 11 1.77 44.98 6.23
CA GLY A 11 2.46 44.09 7.17
C GLY A 11 1.77 42.74 7.41
N ALA A 12 0.45 42.66 7.20
CA ALA A 12 -0.31 41.42 7.40
C ALA A 12 -0.25 40.47 6.20
N LEU A 13 0.12 40.95 5.01
CA LEU A 13 0.26 40.13 3.80
C LEU A 13 1.64 39.48 3.67
N LEU A 14 2.67 39.99 4.35
CA LEU A 14 4.03 39.45 4.32
C LEU A 14 4.27 38.26 5.26
N PHE A 15 3.26 37.85 6.04
CA PHE A 15 3.31 36.62 6.85
C PHE A 15 2.66 35.40 6.16
N ALA A 16 2.19 35.54 4.92
CA ALA A 16 1.58 34.45 4.15
C ALA A 16 2.56 33.74 3.19
N ASP A 17 3.76 34.28 2.95
CA ASP A 17 4.78 33.65 2.10
C ASP A 17 5.68 32.73 2.93
N GLY A 18 5.05 31.67 3.45
CA GLY A 18 5.76 30.50 3.91
C GLY A 18 6.39 29.77 2.71
N CYS A 19 7.67 30.02 2.47
CA CYS A 19 8.53 29.11 1.72
C CYS A 19 8.63 27.77 2.47
N ALA A 20 7.75 26.83 2.14
CA ALA A 20 7.99 25.41 2.35
C ALA A 20 7.66 24.71 1.03
N THR A 21 8.73 24.38 0.30
CA THR A 21 8.81 23.34 -0.71
C THR A 21 7.64 22.35 -0.60
N GLY A 22 6.71 22.43 -1.56
CA GLY A 22 5.59 21.51 -1.66
C GLY A 22 6.09 20.07 -1.72
N PRO A 23 5.34 19.11 -1.12
CA PRO A 23 5.70 17.71 -1.25
C PRO A 23 5.81 17.37 -2.74
N LEU A 24 6.89 16.69 -3.13
CA LEU A 24 7.01 16.08 -4.44
C LEU A 24 5.73 15.24 -4.65
N GLN A 25 4.87 15.77 -5.50
CA GLN A 25 3.50 15.29 -5.67
C GLN A 25 3.58 14.06 -6.57
N GLU A 26 3.94 12.92 -5.97
CA GLU A 26 3.75 11.59 -6.55
C GLU A 26 2.23 11.37 -6.71
N ASN A 27 1.71 11.82 -7.86
CA ASN A 27 0.38 11.58 -8.42
C ASN A 27 -0.79 11.37 -7.41
N PRO A 28 -1.46 12.44 -6.92
CA PRO A 28 -2.53 12.32 -5.94
C PRO A 28 -3.85 11.96 -6.64
N LEU A 29 -3.98 10.71 -7.02
CA LEU A 29 -5.29 10.15 -7.31
C LEU A 29 -6.00 9.91 -5.99
N VAL A 30 -7.01 10.73 -5.70
CA VAL A 30 -7.90 10.54 -4.55
C VAL A 30 -8.66 9.23 -4.76
N ILE A 31 -8.15 8.14 -4.19
CA ILE A 31 -8.83 6.85 -4.17
C ILE A 31 -10.05 7.00 -3.26
N ARG A 32 -11.21 7.20 -3.88
CA ARG A 32 -12.49 7.18 -3.17
C ARG A 32 -12.69 5.75 -2.65
N PRO A 33 -13.07 5.55 -1.38
CA PRO A 33 -13.48 4.24 -0.92
C PRO A 33 -14.66 3.82 -1.81
N ALA A 34 -14.51 2.70 -2.51
CA ALA A 34 -15.52 2.18 -3.42
C ALA A 34 -16.85 2.09 -2.65
N ALA A 35 -17.85 2.87 -3.07
CA ALA A 35 -19.16 2.91 -2.46
C ALA A 35 -19.85 1.57 -2.72
N LYS A 36 -19.61 0.56 -1.87
CA LYS A 36 -20.13 -0.81 -2.00
C LYS A 36 -20.22 -1.21 -3.48
N ALA A 37 -19.12 -0.99 -4.22
CA ALA A 37 -19.06 -1.32 -5.63
C ALA A 37 -19.29 -2.82 -5.77
N ASP A 38 -19.97 -3.21 -6.84
CA ASP A 38 -20.16 -4.60 -7.21
C ASP A 38 -18.83 -5.33 -7.02
N VAL A 39 -18.84 -6.36 -6.17
CA VAL A 39 -17.65 -7.18 -5.91
C VAL A 39 -17.23 -7.75 -7.25
N ALA A 40 -16.16 -7.20 -7.82
CA ALA A 40 -15.63 -7.63 -9.10
C ALA A 40 -15.09 -9.05 -8.91
N ASP A 41 -15.46 -9.96 -9.81
CA ASP A 41 -14.95 -11.32 -9.76
C ASP A 41 -13.42 -11.29 -9.93
N ASN A 42 -12.71 -12.03 -9.08
CA ASN A 42 -11.27 -12.23 -9.23
C ASN A 42 -11.06 -13.65 -9.78
N PRO A 43 -10.61 -13.82 -11.03
CA PRO A 43 -10.03 -12.81 -11.95
C PRO A 43 -11.07 -11.97 -12.73
N VAL A 44 -10.71 -10.71 -13.03
CA VAL A 44 -11.55 -9.79 -13.84
C VAL A 44 -11.31 -10.03 -15.34
N TYR A 45 -12.39 -10.11 -16.10
CA TYR A 45 -12.36 -10.18 -17.56
C TYR A 45 -12.35 -8.78 -18.19
N VAL A 46 -11.37 -8.52 -19.06
CA VAL A 46 -11.24 -7.28 -19.81
C VAL A 46 -11.46 -7.60 -21.31
N PRO A 47 -12.57 -7.14 -21.93
CA PRO A 47 -12.95 -7.48 -23.30
C PRO A 47 -12.18 -6.64 -24.33
N LEU A 48 -10.89 -6.92 -24.48
CA LEU A 48 -9.99 -6.18 -25.38
C LEU A 48 -9.29 -7.12 -26.36
N GLY A 49 -9.22 -6.71 -27.63
CA GLY A 49 -8.69 -7.56 -28.70
C GLY A 49 -7.25 -8.08 -28.46
N PRO A 50 -6.84 -9.14 -29.18
CA PRO A 50 -5.59 -9.86 -28.93
C PRO A 50 -4.31 -9.04 -29.18
N THR A 51 -4.40 -7.93 -29.91
CA THR A 51 -3.27 -7.02 -30.18
C THR A 51 -3.03 -6.00 -29.07
N SER A 52 -3.97 -5.87 -28.12
CA SER A 52 -3.96 -4.81 -27.10
C SER A 52 -3.29 -5.22 -25.78
N TYR A 53 -2.70 -6.41 -25.69
CA TYR A 53 -2.01 -6.90 -24.49
C TYR A 53 -0.99 -5.88 -23.96
N ALA A 54 -0.31 -5.21 -24.87
CA ALA A 54 0.62 -4.13 -24.58
C ALA A 54 0.00 -3.05 -23.69
N ALA A 55 -1.16 -2.54 -24.07
CA ALA A 55 -1.85 -1.47 -23.36
C ALA A 55 -2.38 -1.95 -22.02
N VAL A 56 -2.88 -3.19 -21.94
CA VAL A 56 -3.33 -3.80 -20.68
C VAL A 56 -2.18 -3.90 -19.69
N PHE A 57 -1.01 -4.37 -20.14
CA PHE A 57 0.16 -4.52 -19.28
C PHE A 57 0.63 -3.17 -18.72
N GLU A 58 0.78 -2.15 -19.58
CA GLU A 58 1.14 -0.80 -19.11
C GLU A 58 0.08 -0.25 -18.15
N LYS A 59 -1.21 -0.46 -18.44
CA LYS A 59 -2.28 0.01 -17.55
C LYS A 59 -2.23 -0.65 -16.17
N VAL A 60 -1.91 -1.95 -16.11
CA VAL A 60 -1.74 -2.64 -14.84
C VAL A 60 -0.56 -2.04 -14.07
N LEU A 61 0.55 -1.72 -14.74
CA LEU A 61 1.68 -1.03 -14.11
C LEU A 61 1.28 0.34 -13.57
N ASP A 62 0.55 1.14 -14.35
CA ASP A 62 0.07 2.46 -13.94
C ASP A 62 -0.84 2.36 -12.72
N VAL A 63 -1.83 1.45 -12.74
CA VAL A 63 -2.76 1.26 -11.62
C VAL A 63 -2.04 0.82 -10.36
N VAL A 64 -1.09 -0.13 -10.47
CA VAL A 64 -0.29 -0.58 -9.32
C VAL A 64 0.61 0.56 -8.80
N GLY A 65 1.20 1.35 -9.69
CA GLY A 65 2.00 2.53 -9.39
C GLY A 65 1.20 3.65 -8.71
N ASP A 66 -0.06 3.83 -9.07
CA ASP A 66 -0.97 4.81 -8.44
C ASP A 66 -1.25 4.50 -6.96
N TYR A 67 -1.14 3.22 -6.56
CA TYR A 67 -1.17 2.83 -5.14
C TYR A 67 0.22 2.95 -4.48
N ASN A 68 1.19 3.61 -5.11
CA ASN A 68 2.61 3.73 -4.75
C ASN A 68 3.24 2.38 -4.36
N PHE A 69 2.96 1.32 -5.10
CA PHE A 69 3.71 0.08 -4.98
C PHE A 69 4.94 0.14 -5.88
N GLU A 70 6.10 -0.13 -5.30
CA GLU A 70 7.34 -0.25 -6.06
C GLU A 70 7.41 -1.62 -6.74
N ILE A 71 7.72 -1.64 -8.03
CA ILE A 71 7.74 -2.85 -8.85
C ILE A 71 9.06 -3.58 -8.61
N ALA A 72 9.01 -4.80 -8.11
CA ALA A 72 10.17 -5.66 -7.87
C ALA A 72 10.48 -6.53 -9.09
N TYR A 73 9.44 -7.06 -9.74
CA TYR A 73 9.55 -7.90 -10.91
C TYR A 73 8.40 -7.59 -11.86
N SER A 74 8.72 -7.38 -13.14
CA SER A 74 7.72 -7.23 -14.19
C SER A 74 8.20 -7.96 -15.43
N ASN A 75 7.41 -8.94 -15.88
CA ASN A 75 7.71 -9.67 -17.11
C ASN A 75 6.48 -9.70 -18.02
N ARG A 76 6.62 -9.06 -19.17
CA ARG A 76 5.57 -8.98 -20.17
C ARG A 76 5.21 -10.33 -20.76
N TYR A 77 6.14 -11.28 -20.89
CA TYR A 77 5.87 -12.58 -21.48
C TYR A 77 5.17 -13.55 -20.52
N ASP A 78 5.48 -13.45 -19.22
CA ASP A 78 4.84 -14.24 -18.16
C ASP A 78 3.49 -13.64 -17.71
N GLY A 79 3.26 -12.36 -18.02
CA GLY A 79 2.09 -11.61 -17.54
C GLY A 79 2.10 -11.40 -16.03
N ARG A 80 3.26 -11.55 -15.39
CA ARG A 80 3.44 -11.50 -13.94
C ARG A 80 4.10 -10.20 -13.52
N ILE A 81 3.47 -9.54 -12.55
CA ILE A 81 3.97 -8.31 -11.92
C ILE A 81 3.97 -8.53 -10.41
N GLU A 82 5.11 -8.33 -9.78
CA GLU A 82 5.29 -8.39 -8.33
C GLU A 82 5.85 -7.09 -7.79
N THR A 83 5.40 -6.73 -6.59
CA THR A 83 5.82 -5.50 -5.94
C THR A 83 6.67 -5.79 -4.71
N PHE A 84 7.54 -4.85 -4.35
CA PHE A 84 8.16 -4.86 -3.04
C PHE A 84 7.10 -4.72 -1.94
N PRO A 85 7.34 -5.29 -0.75
CA PRO A 85 6.42 -5.16 0.35
C PRO A 85 6.41 -3.70 0.85
N LYS A 86 5.24 -3.09 0.87
CA LYS A 86 5.02 -1.68 1.23
C LYS A 86 4.26 -1.57 2.55
N ILE A 87 4.71 -0.71 3.46
CA ILE A 87 3.98 -0.42 4.71
C ILE A 87 2.64 0.27 4.37
N ALA A 88 1.55 -0.23 4.97
CA ALA A 88 0.22 0.32 4.75
C ALA A 88 0.06 1.70 5.39
N PRO A 89 -0.70 2.61 4.75
CA PRO A 89 -0.96 3.93 5.30
C PRO A 89 -1.93 3.84 6.50
N GLY A 90 -1.58 4.50 7.60
CA GLY A 90 -2.48 4.69 8.74
C GLY A 90 -3.52 5.80 8.51
N LEU A 91 -4.22 6.18 9.57
CA LEU A 91 -5.18 7.28 9.58
C LEU A 91 -4.55 8.65 9.34
N GLY A 92 -3.30 8.85 9.74
CA GLY A 92 -2.58 10.11 9.56
C GLY A 92 -2.15 10.41 8.11
N GLN A 93 -2.35 9.46 7.19
CA GLN A 93 -1.96 9.58 5.78
C GLN A 93 -3.16 9.30 4.86
N PRO A 94 -4.25 10.08 4.91
CA PRO A 94 -5.45 9.84 4.12
C PRO A 94 -5.22 9.94 2.61
N TRP A 95 -4.28 10.77 2.17
CA TRP A 95 -3.93 10.94 0.75
C TRP A 95 -3.13 9.77 0.16
N LYS A 96 -2.50 8.95 1.00
CA LYS A 96 -1.71 7.80 0.53
C LYS A 96 -2.63 6.60 0.26
N GLY A 97 -2.53 6.05 -0.95
CA GLY A 97 -3.22 4.82 -1.35
C GLY A 97 -2.68 3.57 -0.65
N GLY A 98 -3.55 2.56 -0.50
CA GLY A 98 -3.16 1.23 -0.02
C GLY A 98 -4.07 0.61 1.05
N SER A 99 -5.01 1.36 1.61
CA SER A 99 -6.04 0.84 2.53
C SER A 99 -7.36 1.59 2.27
N PRO A 100 -8.32 0.95 1.58
CA PRO A 100 -9.58 1.60 1.20
C PRO A 100 -10.52 1.79 2.39
N ASP A 101 -10.41 0.97 3.43
CA ASP A 101 -11.33 0.97 4.57
C ASP A 101 -10.75 1.66 5.82
N PHE A 102 -11.65 2.28 6.59
CA PHE A 102 -11.31 3.00 7.82
C PHE A 102 -10.78 2.07 8.91
N HIS A 103 -11.36 0.86 9.05
CA HIS A 103 -10.88 -0.11 10.04
C HIS A 103 -9.47 -0.58 9.70
N GLN A 104 -9.17 -0.83 8.42
CA GLN A 104 -7.80 -1.20 8.01
C GLN A 104 -6.79 -0.07 8.31
N ARG A 105 -7.17 1.19 8.09
CA ARG A 105 -6.31 2.35 8.44
C ARG A 105 -6.12 2.50 9.95
N LEU A 106 -7.15 2.22 10.75
CA LEU A 106 -7.06 2.18 12.22
C LEU A 106 -6.07 1.11 12.66
N VAL A 107 -6.21 -0.12 12.15
CA VAL A 107 -5.30 -1.23 12.46
C VAL A 107 -3.87 -0.88 12.07
N ALA A 108 -3.66 -0.35 10.86
CA ALA A 108 -2.34 0.09 10.38
C ALA A 108 -1.72 1.22 11.22
N SER A 109 -2.53 1.98 11.98
CA SER A 109 -2.05 3.05 12.86
C SER A 109 -1.54 2.54 14.20
N PHE A 110 -2.10 1.44 14.71
CA PHE A 110 -1.70 0.84 15.98
C PHE A 110 -0.74 -0.34 15.82
N GLN A 111 -0.80 -0.99 14.66
CA GLN A 111 0.00 -2.16 14.33
C GLN A 111 0.62 -1.98 12.95
N THR A 112 1.93 -2.16 12.84
CA THR A 112 2.59 -2.05 11.54
C THR A 112 2.21 -3.26 10.68
N ILE A 113 1.55 -2.99 9.55
CA ILE A 113 1.23 -3.98 8.53
C ILE A 113 1.88 -3.57 7.20
N ARG A 114 2.23 -4.55 6.37
CA ARG A 114 2.73 -4.34 5.02
C ARG A 114 1.94 -5.16 4.01
N HIS A 115 1.86 -4.63 2.80
CA HIS A 115 1.17 -5.24 1.66
C HIS A 115 2.16 -5.58 0.56
N ARG A 116 1.99 -6.74 -0.06
CA ARG A 116 2.73 -7.18 -1.24
C ARG A 116 1.73 -7.61 -2.30
N ALA A 117 1.76 -6.97 -3.47
CA ALA A 117 0.86 -7.26 -4.57
C ALA A 117 1.53 -8.19 -5.58
N ILE A 118 0.76 -9.16 -6.06
CA ILE A 118 1.10 -10.05 -7.17
C ILE A 118 -0.07 -9.98 -8.16
N VAL A 119 0.23 -9.60 -9.40
CA VAL A 119 -0.75 -9.54 -10.48
C VAL A 119 -0.34 -10.52 -11.56
N LEU A 120 -1.31 -11.30 -12.05
CA LEU A 120 -1.16 -12.25 -13.13
C LEU A 120 -2.16 -11.92 -14.24
N ILE A 121 -1.66 -11.76 -15.47
CA ILE A 121 -2.47 -11.50 -16.65
C ILE A 121 -2.45 -12.76 -17.52
N SER A 122 -3.62 -13.35 -17.74
CA SER A 122 -3.81 -14.54 -18.57
C SER A 122 -4.67 -14.22 -19.79
N PRO A 123 -4.28 -14.62 -21.02
CA PRO A 123 -5.12 -14.41 -22.20
C PRO A 123 -6.37 -15.32 -22.12
N ALA A 124 -7.53 -14.76 -22.47
CA ALA A 124 -8.78 -15.49 -22.59
C ALA A 124 -8.95 -16.05 -24.00
N ASN A 125 -9.62 -17.20 -24.11
CA ASN A 125 -9.89 -17.84 -25.40
C ASN A 125 -10.77 -16.98 -26.32
N ASP A 126 -11.64 -16.15 -25.74
CA ASP A 126 -12.60 -15.30 -26.48
C ASP A 126 -11.99 -13.96 -26.95
N GLY A 127 -10.66 -13.81 -26.87
CA GLY A 127 -9.95 -12.63 -27.36
C GLY A 127 -9.97 -11.45 -26.40
N GLY A 128 -9.93 -11.72 -25.09
CA GLY A 128 -9.77 -10.75 -23.99
C GLY A 128 -8.66 -11.16 -23.02
N TYR A 129 -8.59 -10.51 -21.84
CA TYR A 129 -7.59 -10.84 -20.81
C TYR A 129 -8.26 -11.02 -19.45
N PHE A 130 -7.82 -12.04 -18.71
CA PHE A 130 -8.13 -12.23 -17.31
C PHE A 130 -7.02 -11.65 -16.46
N ILE A 131 -7.36 -10.76 -15.53
CA ILE A 131 -6.43 -10.16 -14.60
C ILE A 131 -6.75 -10.67 -13.19
N ASP A 132 -5.83 -11.44 -12.63
CA ASP A 132 -5.87 -11.93 -11.25
C ASP A 132 -4.98 -11.03 -10.38
N VAL A 133 -5.56 -10.40 -9.36
CA VAL A 133 -4.84 -9.54 -8.42
C VAL A 133 -4.89 -10.17 -7.05
N LYS A 134 -3.71 -10.40 -6.45
CA LYS A 134 -3.55 -10.93 -5.10
C LYS A 134 -2.73 -9.98 -4.26
N VAL A 135 -3.29 -9.48 -3.17
CA VAL A 135 -2.58 -8.62 -2.22
C VAL A 135 -2.40 -9.39 -0.92
N PHE A 136 -1.14 -9.73 -0.60
CA PHE A 136 -0.79 -10.38 0.65
C PHE A 136 -0.55 -9.34 1.74
N LYS A 137 -1.12 -9.61 2.92
CA LYS A 137 -0.99 -8.79 4.12
C LYS A 137 -0.15 -9.51 5.15
N GLU A 138 0.87 -8.81 5.62
CA GLU A 138 1.82 -9.29 6.61
C GLU A 138 1.87 -8.28 7.77
N LEU A 139 1.97 -8.77 9.00
CA LEU A 139 2.00 -7.98 10.23
C LEU A 139 3.36 -8.08 10.90
N LEU A 140 3.83 -6.96 11.44
CA LEU A 140 5.09 -6.91 12.17
C LEU A 140 4.89 -7.39 13.62
N ASP A 141 5.28 -8.61 13.92
CA ASP A 141 5.54 -9.10 15.26
C ASP A 141 6.77 -8.39 15.83
N THR A 142 6.51 -7.42 16.70
CA THR A 142 7.56 -6.69 17.40
C THR A 142 7.93 -7.45 18.66
N PRO A 143 9.22 -7.78 18.87
CA PRO A 143 9.62 -8.43 20.11
C PRO A 143 9.26 -7.53 21.29
N ARG A 144 8.72 -8.13 22.36
CA ARG A 144 8.35 -7.38 23.57
C ARG A 144 9.57 -6.61 24.09
N PRO A 145 9.39 -5.36 24.56
CA PRO A 145 10.51 -4.62 25.12
C PRO A 145 11.09 -5.39 26.31
N GLN A 146 12.41 -5.64 26.28
CA GLN A 146 13.12 -6.43 27.31
C GLN A 146 13.01 -5.84 28.73
N ARG A 147 12.55 -4.59 28.86
CA ARG A 147 12.26 -3.88 30.13
C ARG A 147 10.77 -3.52 30.27
N ALA A 148 9.87 -4.35 29.77
CA ALA A 148 8.45 -4.22 30.12
C ALA A 148 8.26 -4.53 31.61
N THR A 149 8.26 -3.49 32.45
CA THR A 149 8.02 -3.60 33.91
C THR A 149 6.62 -4.14 34.25
N ALA A 150 5.71 -4.11 33.28
CA ALA A 150 4.37 -4.70 33.40
C ALA A 150 4.43 -6.23 33.19
N GLY A 151 4.65 -6.97 34.27
CA GLY A 151 4.55 -8.43 34.28
C GLY A 151 5.79 -9.20 34.72
N ALA A 152 6.85 -8.52 35.19
CA ALA A 152 7.90 -9.18 35.95
C ALA A 152 7.36 -9.57 37.34
N ALA A 153 6.51 -10.61 37.40
CA ALA A 153 6.38 -11.40 38.60
C ALA A 153 7.74 -12.07 38.81
N SER A 154 8.61 -11.41 39.58
CA SER A 154 9.84 -12.00 40.06
C SER A 154 9.47 -13.08 41.08
N PHE A 155 9.15 -14.27 40.58
CA PHE A 155 9.19 -15.44 41.43
C PHE A 155 10.65 -15.62 41.83
N ARG A 156 10.94 -15.40 43.11
CA ARG A 156 12.22 -15.75 43.72
C ARG A 156 12.32 -17.27 43.71
N SER A 157 12.89 -17.84 42.65
CA SER A 157 13.41 -19.20 42.68
C SER A 157 14.88 -19.11 43.05
N GLU A 158 15.24 -19.47 44.28
CA GLU A 158 16.64 -19.73 44.64
C GLU A 158 17.18 -20.88 43.77
N PRO A 159 18.19 -20.65 42.90
CA PRO A 159 18.81 -21.74 42.16
C PRO A 159 20.00 -22.27 42.95
N THR A 160 19.93 -23.49 43.47
CA THR A 160 21.10 -24.17 44.07
C THR A 160 22.12 -24.63 43.02
N ILE A 161 21.80 -24.60 41.72
CA ILE A 161 22.68 -25.11 40.65
C ILE A 161 22.59 -24.23 39.40
N GLU A 162 23.67 -23.52 39.06
CA GLU A 162 23.84 -22.85 37.78
C GLU A 162 24.18 -23.88 36.69
N ARG A 163 23.22 -24.19 35.81
CA ARG A 163 23.54 -24.82 34.53
C ARG A 163 23.62 -23.72 33.48
N GLN A 164 24.82 -23.48 32.99
CA GLN A 164 25.07 -22.57 31.87
C GLN A 164 24.59 -23.26 30.59
N PHE A 165 23.45 -22.82 30.07
CA PHE A 165 23.00 -23.18 28.73
C PHE A 165 23.37 -22.03 27.80
N GLU A 166 24.39 -22.23 26.98
CA GLU A 166 24.62 -21.37 25.82
C GLU A 166 23.49 -21.66 24.82
N VAL A 167 22.53 -20.74 24.76
CA VAL A 167 21.50 -20.77 23.72
C VAL A 167 22.18 -20.30 22.44
N VAL A 168 22.61 -21.24 21.61
CA VAL A 168 23.04 -20.96 20.25
C VAL A 168 21.79 -20.54 19.47
N GLU A 169 21.59 -19.24 19.26
CA GLU A 169 20.54 -18.73 18.38
C GLU A 169 20.87 -19.11 16.94
N VAL A 170 20.23 -20.17 16.46
CA VAL A 170 20.36 -20.61 15.08
C VAL A 170 19.55 -19.66 14.19
N GLY A 171 20.28 -18.82 13.45
CA GLY A 171 19.83 -18.24 12.19
C GLY A 171 19.16 -16.88 12.32
N GLN A 172 19.73 -15.89 11.65
CA GLN A 172 19.07 -14.63 11.35
C GLN A 172 17.84 -14.93 10.48
N PHE A 173 16.65 -15.06 11.08
CA PHE A 173 15.43 -14.93 10.30
C PHE A 173 15.25 -13.43 9.99
N GLU A 174 14.58 -13.12 8.89
CA GLU A 174 13.98 -11.80 8.67
C GLU A 174 12.83 -11.63 9.70
N ASN A 175 13.24 -11.41 10.96
CA ASN A 175 12.54 -11.75 12.20
C ASN A 175 11.46 -10.73 12.57
N GLY A 176 10.26 -10.87 12.00
CA GLY A 176 9.10 -10.18 12.55
C GLY A 176 7.88 -10.12 11.65
N TRP A 177 7.94 -10.46 10.35
CA TRP A 177 6.76 -10.32 9.50
C TRP A 177 5.96 -11.63 9.42
N VAL A 178 4.77 -11.63 10.00
CA VAL A 178 3.84 -12.77 10.06
C VAL A 178 2.73 -12.59 9.01
N PRO A 179 2.51 -13.55 8.10
CA PRO A 179 1.44 -13.46 7.11
C PRO A 179 0.07 -13.62 7.79
N ILE A 180 -0.84 -12.65 7.58
CA ILE A 180 -2.22 -12.69 8.08
C ILE A 180 -3.17 -13.29 7.04
N GLY A 181 -2.88 -13.08 5.75
CA GLY A 181 -3.73 -13.55 4.66
C GLY A 181 -3.79 -12.57 3.50
N ARG A 182 -4.87 -12.62 2.72
CA ARG A 182 -5.12 -11.72 1.57
C ARG A 182 -5.97 -10.52 1.96
N ASP A 183 -5.73 -9.38 1.32
CA ASP A 183 -6.55 -8.17 1.48
C ASP A 183 -7.57 -8.02 0.36
N ALA A 184 -8.73 -8.65 0.54
CA ALA A 184 -9.81 -8.62 -0.44
C ALA A 184 -10.30 -7.20 -0.76
N LEU A 185 -10.30 -6.26 0.19
CA LEU A 185 -10.80 -4.91 -0.08
C LEU A 185 -9.86 -4.12 -0.99
N LEU A 186 -8.55 -4.26 -0.78
CA LEU A 186 -7.56 -3.62 -1.65
C LEU A 186 -7.56 -4.29 -3.03
N GLU A 187 -7.64 -5.62 -3.09
CA GLU A 187 -7.80 -6.38 -4.35
C GLU A 187 -8.99 -5.84 -5.15
N GLN A 188 -10.16 -5.74 -4.52
CA GLN A 188 -11.38 -5.22 -5.15
C GLN A 188 -11.23 -3.78 -5.65
N SER A 189 -10.55 -2.91 -4.88
CA SER A 189 -10.31 -1.52 -5.32
C SER A 189 -9.38 -1.41 -6.52
N ILE A 190 -8.44 -2.35 -6.69
CA ILE A 190 -7.57 -2.44 -7.86
C ILE A 190 -8.37 -3.01 -9.04
N LEU A 191 -9.13 -4.09 -8.80
CA LEU A 191 -9.95 -4.75 -9.82
C LEU A 191 -11.05 -3.83 -10.38
N ASP A 192 -11.77 -3.07 -9.55
CA ASP A 192 -12.76 -2.09 -10.00
C ASP A 192 -12.13 -1.03 -10.92
N ARG A 193 -10.90 -0.61 -10.61
CA ARG A 193 -10.17 0.35 -11.45
C ARG A 193 -9.71 -0.25 -12.78
N LEU A 194 -9.33 -1.52 -12.79
CA LEU A 194 -8.97 -2.25 -14.01
C LEU A 194 -10.20 -2.60 -14.87
N ALA A 195 -11.33 -2.91 -14.24
CA ALA A 195 -12.58 -3.20 -14.94
C ALA A 195 -13.13 -1.98 -15.72
N ARG A 196 -12.85 -0.77 -15.24
CA ARG A 196 -13.20 0.49 -15.90
C ARG A 196 -12.23 0.89 -17.01
N PHE A 197 -11.23 0.08 -17.30
CA PHE A 197 -10.23 0.41 -18.32
C PHE A 197 -10.86 0.42 -19.72
N ASP A 198 -10.77 1.57 -20.39
CA ASP A 198 -11.10 1.75 -21.80
C ASP A 198 -9.87 2.31 -22.53
N PRO A 199 -9.26 1.56 -23.46
CA PRO A 199 -8.07 2.01 -24.20
C PRO A 199 -8.33 3.22 -25.10
N ALA A 200 -9.59 3.53 -25.43
CA ALA A 200 -9.91 4.73 -26.20
C ALA A 200 -9.80 6.01 -25.35
N CYS A 201 -10.03 5.90 -24.04
CA CYS A 201 -10.01 7.03 -23.12
C CYS A 201 -8.65 7.21 -22.42
N ASP A 202 -7.98 6.10 -22.09
CA ASP A 202 -6.66 6.09 -21.47
C ASP A 202 -5.56 6.03 -22.54
N LYS A 203 -5.34 7.15 -23.24
CA LYS A 203 -4.18 7.27 -24.14
C LYS A 203 -2.95 7.59 -23.28
N PRO A 204 -1.82 6.86 -23.41
CA PRO A 204 -0.62 7.19 -22.66
C PRO A 204 -0.17 8.61 -23.02
N MET A 205 -0.10 9.48 -22.01
CA MET A 205 0.59 10.77 -22.15
C MET A 205 2.09 10.46 -22.16
N HIS A 206 2.67 10.42 -23.36
CA HIS A 206 4.13 10.41 -23.55
C HIS A 206 4.72 11.78 -23.23
#